data_AF-A0A545VJI7-F1
#
_entry.id   AF-A0A545VJI7-F1
#
_cell.length_a   1.000
_cell.length_b   1.000
_cell.length_c   1.000
_cell.angle_alpha   90.00
_cell.angle_beta   90.00
_cell.angle_gamma   90.00
#
_symmetry.space_group_name_H-M   'P 1'
#
loop_
_entity.id
_entity.type
_entity.pdbx_description
1 polymer ?
#
loop_
_entity_poly.entity_id
_entity_poly.type
_entity_poly.pdbx_seq_one_letter_code
_entity_poly.pdbx_strand_id
1 'polypeptide(L)'
;MVEKTVPGCNHAVEVACFQSVTTAGYSCPVPCTAPLPCGHICPGTCGGCREQSSDAAAKSSHQSCRKICMRPFGTCNHHCCRPCHDGTDCGLCVEQCEVRCPHSECAAVCSEGCVPCVETCEWACEHQGACAMPCAAPCSRLPCDERCAKLLPCGHRCPSLCGEACPVGLCKDCGMAPDARVDLLEMKTYAEIDVDLTPIVVLACGHFFTAETLDGLVGMNAAYVTDREGHFTALADVSGAFARMPQCPDCKRPVRQYATRRYNRIINRAVADESARRFLVTGQSELMALDGELDKLEEELAASHADILQSIKHIPEGRPGRLGPQFKNRYDSGQELRSKMSSFCKRSSDRYQPSHKLYEATVHALRRRASDDLCDGLAGLTLDSSPHLVERDRRVAVAGEMALLKLEFLTLEDMLGLMRAIRQVTLVQPPKWPGGSPLLRVKPFLESCASFISSCRAEALPKIAVEATLYHARMACMYQSCSSLDDADKAKAIGFVEDAKNNLEKASLLCEQPFQHAEKLKEAVEDTIRLLQREWYETVSAEEIAAIKEAMVTGRSGLATHSGHWYNCVNGHPFAIGECGMPMEQARCPECGAAIGGLNHQSVAGVTRAENMEN
;
A
#
# COMPACT_ATOMS: atom_id res chain seq x y z
N MET A 1 33.69 55.82 13.10
CA MET A 1 32.50 55.24 12.44
C MET A 1 31.38 56.27 12.55
N VAL A 2 30.44 56.30 11.60
CA VAL A 2 29.23 57.12 11.67
C VAL A 2 28.02 56.27 11.31
N GLU A 3 26.92 56.45 12.03
CA GLU A 3 25.66 55.80 11.73
C GLU A 3 25.03 56.45 10.50
N LYS A 4 24.69 55.65 9.50
CA LYS A 4 23.99 56.11 8.29
C LYS A 4 22.80 55.20 8.01
N THR A 5 21.68 55.76 7.59
CA THR A 5 20.49 54.99 7.20
C THR A 5 20.58 54.61 5.72
N VAL A 6 20.41 53.33 5.41
CA VAL A 6 20.46 52.84 4.03
C VAL A 6 19.14 53.19 3.31
N PRO A 7 19.16 53.98 2.22
CA PRO A 7 17.96 54.31 1.47
C PRO A 7 17.34 53.06 0.86
N GLY A 8 16.02 52.93 0.98
CA GLY A 8 15.25 51.78 0.49
C GLY A 8 14.81 50.84 1.61
N CYS A 9 15.72 50.36 2.47
CA CYS A 9 15.37 49.44 3.57
C CYS A 9 15.29 50.09 4.96
N ASN A 10 15.69 51.36 5.08
CA ASN A 10 15.64 52.15 6.32
C ASN A 10 16.39 51.54 7.52
N HIS A 11 17.29 50.58 7.27
CA HIS A 11 18.16 50.04 8.30
C HIS A 11 19.29 51.03 8.62
N ALA A 12 19.55 51.23 9.91
CA ALA A 12 20.71 51.98 10.39
C ALA A 12 21.95 51.09 10.43
N VAL A 13 23.06 51.55 9.86
CA VAL A 13 24.32 50.81 9.79
C VAL A 13 25.50 51.71 10.15
N GLU A 14 26.45 51.18 10.93
CA GLU A 14 27.70 51.86 11.22
C GLU A 14 28.71 51.64 10.09
N VAL A 15 29.14 52.73 9.45
CA VAL A 15 30.12 52.68 8.36
C VAL A 15 31.22 53.73 8.55
N ALA A 16 32.35 53.56 7.86
CA ALA A 16 33.39 54.58 7.83
C ALA A 16 32.85 55.89 7.20
N CYS A 17 33.32 57.04 7.68
CA CYS A 17 32.80 58.35 7.26
C CYS A 17 32.83 58.54 5.73
N PHE A 18 33.89 58.05 5.06
CA PHE A 18 34.10 58.12 3.62
C PHE A 18 33.23 57.15 2.79
N GLN A 19 32.62 56.14 3.41
CA GLN A 19 31.82 55.13 2.70
C GLN A 19 30.38 55.62 2.50
N SER A 20 29.90 55.61 1.26
CA SER A 20 28.55 56.10 0.92
C SER A 20 27.54 54.95 0.80
N VAL A 21 26.53 54.96 1.68
CA VAL A 21 25.42 54.00 1.70
C VAL A 21 24.36 54.24 0.61
N THR A 22 24.49 55.33 -0.15
CA THR A 22 23.59 55.70 -1.26
C THR A 22 24.10 55.24 -2.62
N THR A 23 25.28 54.61 -2.68
CA THR A 23 25.91 54.16 -3.93
C THR A 23 25.15 52.97 -4.52
N ALA A 24 24.96 52.92 -5.84
CA ALA A 24 24.20 51.86 -6.55
C ALA A 24 24.75 50.42 -6.36
N GLY A 25 25.91 50.23 -5.72
CA GLY A 25 26.47 48.92 -5.36
C GLY A 25 26.50 48.61 -3.86
N TYR A 26 25.95 49.48 -2.99
CA TYR A 26 25.99 49.24 -1.55
C TYR A 26 24.91 48.25 -1.11
N SER A 27 25.32 47.09 -0.60
CA SER A 27 24.43 46.06 -0.06
C SER A 27 24.28 46.21 1.46
N CYS A 28 23.04 46.34 1.93
CA CYS A 28 22.76 46.43 3.36
C CYS A 28 23.16 45.12 4.08
N PRO A 29 24.08 45.16 5.08
CA PRO A 29 24.56 43.97 5.80
C PRO A 29 23.60 43.47 6.89
N VAL A 30 22.52 44.20 7.20
CA VAL A 30 21.57 43.83 8.26
C VAL A 30 20.89 42.50 7.90
N PRO A 31 20.81 41.53 8.84
CA PRO A 31 20.16 40.25 8.61
C PRO A 31 18.70 40.43 8.21
N CYS A 32 18.24 39.65 7.25
CA CYS A 32 16.84 39.65 6.84
C CYS A 32 15.98 38.98 7.92
N THR A 33 14.92 39.65 8.37
CA THR A 33 13.99 39.13 9.39
C THR A 33 12.71 38.54 8.78
N ALA A 34 12.61 38.49 7.45
CA ALA A 34 11.43 37.98 6.77
C ALA A 34 11.25 36.46 7.02
N PRO A 35 10.03 36.01 7.40
CA PRO A 35 9.72 34.59 7.47
C PRO A 35 9.61 33.99 6.07
N LEU A 36 10.32 32.88 5.86
CA LEU A 36 10.19 32.04 4.67
C LEU A 36 8.88 31.23 4.73
N PRO A 37 8.40 30.64 3.61
CA PRO A 37 7.23 29.77 3.59
C PRO A 37 7.30 28.59 4.57
N CYS A 38 8.50 28.07 4.87
CA CYS A 38 8.73 27.06 5.92
C CYS A 38 8.54 27.55 7.36
N GLY A 39 8.28 28.84 7.59
CA GLY A 39 8.21 29.46 8.93
C GLY A 39 9.58 29.80 9.54
N HIS A 40 10.69 29.53 8.85
CA HIS A 40 12.03 29.91 9.29
C HIS A 40 12.42 31.31 8.83
N ILE A 41 13.27 31.99 9.59
CA ILE A 41 13.81 33.32 9.23
C ILE A 41 14.83 33.17 8.09
N CYS A 42 14.78 34.07 7.11
CA CYS A 42 15.72 34.10 5.99
C CYS A 42 17.19 34.21 6.50
N PRO A 43 18.11 33.32 6.05
CA PRO A 43 19.52 33.38 6.46
C PRO A 43 20.32 34.50 5.76
N GLY A 44 19.71 35.20 4.81
CA GLY A 44 20.36 36.24 4.01
C GLY A 44 20.41 37.61 4.69
N THR A 45 21.00 38.57 4.00
CA THR A 45 21.00 39.99 4.40
C THR A 45 19.96 40.77 3.61
N CYS A 46 19.50 41.89 4.17
CA CYS A 46 18.52 42.76 3.55
C CYS A 46 18.96 43.23 2.14
N GLY A 47 20.26 43.54 1.96
CA GLY A 47 20.81 43.94 0.66
C GLY A 47 20.85 42.83 -0.37
N GLY A 48 20.93 41.56 0.05
CA GLY A 48 20.94 40.39 -0.85
C GLY A 48 19.54 39.89 -1.24
N CYS A 49 18.51 40.21 -0.45
CA CYS A 49 17.12 39.79 -0.74
C CYS A 49 16.34 40.78 -1.62
N ARG A 50 16.88 41.98 -1.84
CA ARG A 50 16.20 43.03 -2.60
C ARG A 50 16.86 43.15 -3.98
N GLU A 51 16.13 42.81 -5.04
CA GLU A 51 16.61 43.09 -6.40
C GLU A 51 16.71 44.60 -6.60
N GLN A 52 17.80 45.04 -7.25
CA GLN A 52 17.98 46.42 -7.66
C GLN A 52 17.11 46.69 -8.90
N SER A 53 15.79 46.76 -8.75
CA SER A 53 14.91 47.33 -9.78
C SER A 53 14.22 48.57 -9.24
N SER A 54 14.16 49.60 -10.09
CA SER A 54 13.62 50.93 -9.82
C SER A 54 12.10 51.00 -9.71
N ASP A 55 11.41 49.85 -9.67
CA ASP A 55 9.95 49.78 -9.61
C ASP A 55 9.48 49.34 -8.24
N ALA A 56 8.46 50.03 -7.72
CA ALA A 56 7.83 49.81 -6.41
C ALA A 56 7.12 48.44 -6.25
N ALA A 57 7.27 47.54 -7.23
CA ALA A 57 6.78 46.16 -7.22
C ALA A 57 7.92 45.12 -7.40
N ALA A 58 9.15 45.46 -7.02
CA ALA A 58 10.28 44.53 -7.02
C ALA A 58 9.99 43.31 -6.14
N LYS A 59 9.86 42.12 -6.74
CA LYS A 59 9.72 40.85 -6.02
C LYS A 59 11.00 40.62 -5.21
N SER A 60 10.92 40.67 -3.89
CA SER A 60 12.02 40.30 -3.01
C SER A 60 12.28 38.80 -3.13
N SER A 61 13.43 38.43 -3.69
CA SER A 61 13.88 37.03 -3.79
C SER A 61 14.68 36.68 -2.54
N HIS A 62 14.05 35.95 -1.62
CA HIS A 62 14.72 35.49 -0.39
C HIS A 62 15.58 34.25 -0.64
N GLN A 63 16.65 34.11 0.14
CA GLN A 63 17.47 32.90 0.10
C GLN A 63 16.70 31.70 0.66
N SER A 64 16.99 30.51 0.13
CA SER A 64 16.44 29.25 0.64
C SER A 64 16.87 28.98 2.08
N CYS A 65 16.02 28.26 2.82
CA CYS A 65 16.31 27.91 4.19
C CYS A 65 17.49 26.94 4.29
N ARG A 66 18.49 27.27 5.12
CA ARG A 66 19.66 26.41 5.38
C ARG A 66 19.58 25.66 6.71
N LYS A 67 18.49 25.81 7.48
CA LYS A 67 18.30 25.05 8.72
C LYS A 67 18.10 23.58 8.38
N ILE A 68 18.72 22.70 9.16
CA ILE A 68 18.52 21.26 9.06
C ILE A 68 17.12 20.93 9.59
N CYS A 69 16.40 20.06 8.90
CA CYS A 69 14.99 19.73 9.19
C CYS A 69 14.80 19.11 10.58
N MET A 70 15.63 18.14 10.97
CA MET A 70 15.62 17.43 12.26
C MET A 70 14.28 16.77 12.66
N ARG A 71 13.30 16.69 11.75
CA ARG A 71 12.05 15.96 12.01
C ARG A 71 12.33 14.46 12.15
N PRO A 72 11.74 13.76 13.14
CA PRO A 72 11.91 12.32 13.29
C PRO A 72 11.21 11.58 12.14
N PHE A 73 11.81 10.52 11.64
CA PHE A 73 11.12 9.64 10.70
C PHE A 73 10.08 8.78 11.44
N GLY A 74 8.92 8.53 10.83
CA GLY A 74 7.88 7.68 11.43
C GLY A 74 8.23 6.18 11.48
N THR A 75 9.25 5.76 10.75
CA THR A 75 9.61 4.34 10.52
C THR A 75 10.92 3.91 11.19
N CYS A 76 11.70 4.85 11.73
CA CYS A 76 12.97 4.57 12.39
C CYS A 76 13.32 5.67 13.40
N ASN A 77 14.35 5.44 14.22
CA ASN A 77 14.80 6.42 15.23
C ASN A 77 15.71 7.54 14.67
N HIS A 78 15.90 7.60 13.34
CA HIS A 78 16.69 8.65 12.71
C HIS A 78 15.90 9.96 12.58
N HIS A 79 16.64 11.04 12.39
CA HIS A 79 16.12 12.37 12.16
C HIS A 79 16.51 12.83 10.76
N CYS A 80 15.70 13.69 10.15
CA CYS A 80 16.00 14.21 8.82
C CYS A 80 17.19 15.19 8.86
N CYS A 81 18.31 14.79 8.25
CA CYS A 81 19.52 15.61 8.14
C CYS A 81 19.51 16.56 6.92
N ARG A 82 18.44 16.57 6.12
CA ARG A 82 18.34 17.44 4.92
C ARG A 82 18.09 18.91 5.30
N PRO A 83 18.50 19.87 4.46
CA PRO A 83 18.04 21.25 4.58
C PRO A 83 16.51 21.31 4.57
N CYS A 84 15.96 22.33 5.21
CA CYS A 84 14.51 22.53 5.28
C CYS A 84 13.91 22.58 3.87
N HIS A 85 12.84 21.80 3.67
CA HIS A 85 12.23 21.54 2.37
C HIS A 85 10.78 22.06 2.31
N ASP A 86 10.54 23.24 2.90
CA ASP A 86 9.31 24.04 2.72
C ASP A 86 7.99 23.28 2.88
N GLY A 87 7.94 22.37 3.86
CA GLY A 87 6.72 21.63 4.19
C GLY A 87 6.45 20.39 3.35
N THR A 88 7.28 20.09 2.35
CA THR A 88 7.25 18.80 1.64
C THR A 88 7.66 17.66 2.59
N ASP A 89 7.44 16.41 2.20
CA ASP A 89 7.78 15.27 3.06
C ASP A 89 9.28 15.01 3.17
N CYS A 90 9.67 14.49 4.35
CA CYS A 90 11.07 14.11 4.64
C CYS A 90 11.57 12.93 3.79
N GLY A 91 10.70 12.26 3.02
CA GLY A 91 11.05 11.10 2.21
C GLY A 91 11.46 9.90 3.04
N LEU A 92 12.15 8.95 2.42
CA LEU A 92 12.70 7.78 3.09
C LEU A 92 14.03 8.11 3.79
N CYS A 93 14.32 7.40 4.87
CA CYS A 93 15.55 7.56 5.61
C CYS A 93 16.74 6.96 4.84
N VAL A 94 17.77 7.76 4.58
CA VAL A 94 18.99 7.37 3.86
C VAL A 94 20.21 7.18 4.77
N GLU A 95 20.02 7.24 6.10
CA GLU A 95 21.07 6.98 7.09
C GLU A 95 21.41 5.49 7.16
N GLN A 96 22.59 5.17 7.69
CA GLN A 96 23.00 3.77 7.90
C GLN A 96 22.10 3.10 8.95
N CYS A 97 21.70 1.85 8.72
CA CYS A 97 20.86 1.13 9.68
C CYS A 97 21.59 0.87 11.01
N GLU A 98 20.94 1.16 12.13
CA GLU A 98 21.49 0.92 13.48
C GLU A 98 21.25 -0.49 14.04
N VAL A 99 20.61 -1.38 13.27
CA VAL A 99 20.31 -2.76 13.71
C VAL A 99 21.60 -3.57 13.75
N ARG A 100 21.98 -3.98 14.96
CA ARG A 100 23.17 -4.80 15.22
C ARG A 100 22.90 -5.78 16.35
N CYS A 101 23.34 -7.03 16.18
CA CYS A 101 23.38 -8.04 17.22
C CYS A 101 24.84 -8.44 17.52
N PRO A 102 25.09 -9.35 18.50
CA PRO A 102 26.43 -9.87 18.73
C PRO A 102 27.04 -10.60 17.50
N HIS A 103 26.18 -11.18 16.65
CA HIS A 103 26.60 -11.96 15.49
C HIS A 103 26.84 -11.12 14.23
N SER A 104 26.03 -10.09 13.99
CA SER A 104 26.07 -9.32 12.75
C SER A 104 25.63 -7.87 12.92
N GLU A 105 26.12 -7.01 12.02
CA GLU A 105 25.76 -5.60 11.90
C GLU A 105 25.13 -5.36 10.52
N CYS A 106 23.99 -4.66 10.47
CA CYS A 106 23.32 -4.37 9.21
C CYS A 106 24.12 -3.35 8.40
N ALA A 107 24.57 -3.75 7.21
CA ALA A 107 25.29 -2.86 6.28
C ALA A 107 24.36 -2.06 5.35
N ALA A 108 23.05 -2.30 5.41
CA ALA A 108 22.08 -1.68 4.52
C ALA A 108 21.70 -0.25 4.95
N VAL A 109 21.15 0.51 4.02
CA VAL A 109 20.53 1.81 4.31
C VAL A 109 19.27 1.59 5.14
N CYS A 110 18.94 2.50 6.05
CA CYS A 110 17.81 2.33 6.97
C CYS A 110 16.45 2.09 6.28
N SER A 111 16.23 2.64 5.08
CA SER A 111 15.04 2.41 4.27
C SER A 111 14.98 1.01 3.64
N GLU A 112 16.11 0.33 3.53
CA GLU A 112 16.23 -1.02 3.02
C GLU A 112 15.96 -2.02 4.16
N GLY A 113 15.12 -3.02 3.90
CA GLY A 113 14.72 -3.99 4.91
C GLY A 113 15.92 -4.71 5.52
N CYS A 114 15.89 -4.91 6.84
CA CYS A 114 16.96 -5.62 7.56
C CYS A 114 16.76 -7.13 7.47
N VAL A 115 17.86 -7.88 7.27
CA VAL A 115 17.85 -9.34 7.37
C VAL A 115 17.94 -9.70 8.87
N PRO A 116 16.91 -10.30 9.49
CA PRO A 116 16.98 -10.73 10.87
C PRO A 116 18.01 -11.85 11.06
N CYS A 117 18.71 -11.80 12.20
CA CYS A 117 19.68 -12.82 12.59
C CYS A 117 18.97 -14.09 13.08
N VAL A 118 19.26 -15.23 12.43
CA VAL A 118 18.72 -16.55 12.76
C VAL A 118 19.65 -17.43 13.59
N GLU A 119 20.84 -16.92 13.94
CA GLU A 119 21.79 -17.62 14.83
C GLU A 119 21.21 -17.78 16.25
N THR A 120 21.75 -18.71 17.01
CA THR A 120 21.29 -18.98 18.39
C THR A 120 21.59 -17.81 19.32
N CYS A 121 20.62 -17.38 20.12
CA CYS A 121 20.80 -16.28 21.08
C CYS A 121 21.89 -16.60 22.13
N GLU A 122 22.85 -15.69 22.32
CA GLU A 122 23.92 -15.83 23.32
C GLU A 122 23.48 -15.60 24.78
N TRP A 123 22.21 -15.25 25.01
CA TRP A 123 21.74 -14.89 26.34
C TRP A 123 21.62 -16.12 27.24
N ALA A 124 22.60 -16.30 28.12
CA ALA A 124 22.67 -17.41 29.06
C ALA A 124 23.05 -16.94 30.47
N CYS A 125 22.53 -17.61 31.49
CA CYS A 125 23.03 -17.50 32.85
C CYS A 125 22.94 -18.85 33.58
N GLU A 126 23.66 -18.99 34.69
CA GLU A 126 23.70 -20.22 35.50
C GLU A 126 22.35 -20.52 36.17
N HIS A 127 21.51 -19.50 36.39
CA HIS A 127 20.21 -19.63 37.06
C HIS A 127 19.06 -20.02 36.11
N GLN A 128 19.08 -19.55 34.86
CA GLN A 128 17.98 -19.70 33.89
C GLN A 128 18.38 -20.49 32.63
N GLY A 129 19.64 -20.94 32.54
CA GLY A 129 20.18 -21.62 31.37
C GLY A 129 20.37 -20.69 30.15
N ALA A 130 20.57 -21.29 28.98
CA ALA A 130 20.76 -20.60 27.71
C ALA A 130 19.45 -20.43 26.93
N CYS A 131 19.31 -19.30 26.22
CA CYS A 131 18.16 -19.06 25.35
C CYS A 131 18.25 -19.90 24.06
N ALA A 132 17.21 -20.70 23.78
CA ALA A 132 17.13 -21.53 22.57
C ALA A 132 16.59 -20.79 21.33
N MET A 133 16.18 -19.53 21.48
CA MET A 133 15.55 -18.76 20.39
C MET A 133 16.60 -18.24 19.40
N PRO A 134 16.19 -18.02 18.14
CA PRO A 134 16.98 -17.22 17.21
C PRO A 134 17.27 -15.82 17.78
N CYS A 135 18.42 -15.23 17.45
CA CYS A 135 18.92 -14.01 18.05
C CYS A 135 17.99 -12.81 17.83
N ALA A 136 17.38 -12.68 16.65
CA ALA A 136 16.42 -11.62 16.35
C ALA A 136 14.98 -11.94 16.81
N ALA A 137 14.71 -13.14 17.34
CA ALA A 137 13.40 -13.49 17.87
C ALA A 137 13.26 -13.02 19.32
N PRO A 138 12.03 -12.70 19.79
CA PRO A 138 11.80 -12.42 21.20
C PRO A 138 12.22 -13.61 22.08
N CYS A 139 13.06 -13.36 23.08
CA CYS A 139 13.57 -14.42 23.95
C CYS A 139 12.44 -15.11 24.74
N SER A 140 12.54 -16.43 24.89
CA SER A 140 11.57 -17.30 25.59
C SER A 140 11.99 -17.68 27.02
N ARG A 141 12.95 -16.96 27.60
CA ARG A 141 13.40 -17.12 28.99
C ARG A 141 13.00 -15.93 29.84
N LEU A 142 12.90 -16.16 31.15
CA LEU A 142 12.69 -15.10 32.12
C LEU A 142 13.99 -14.31 32.36
N PRO A 143 13.88 -13.01 32.71
CA PRO A 143 14.98 -12.21 33.21
C PRO A 143 15.60 -12.84 34.47
N CYS A 144 16.85 -12.49 34.75
CA CYS A 144 17.52 -12.90 35.99
C CYS A 144 17.83 -11.65 36.80
N ASP A 145 17.39 -11.62 38.06
CA ASP A 145 17.55 -10.50 39.00
C ASP A 145 18.76 -10.67 39.93
N GLU A 146 19.45 -11.81 39.83
CA GLU A 146 20.63 -12.10 40.63
C GLU A 146 21.85 -11.29 40.19
N ARG A 147 22.59 -10.72 41.15
CA ARG A 147 23.87 -10.05 40.90
C ARG A 147 24.90 -11.06 40.40
N CYS A 148 25.65 -10.69 39.37
CA CYS A 148 26.66 -11.55 38.77
C CYS A 148 27.74 -11.96 39.81
N ALA A 149 28.07 -13.25 39.87
CA ALA A 149 29.10 -13.79 40.75
C ALA A 149 30.53 -13.67 40.20
N LYS A 150 30.68 -13.24 38.94
CA LYS A 150 32.01 -13.12 38.30
C LYS A 150 32.82 -11.97 38.91
N LEU A 151 34.13 -12.17 38.96
CA LEU A 151 35.08 -11.17 39.41
C LEU A 151 35.57 -10.33 38.24
N LEU A 152 35.64 -9.02 38.43
CA LEU A 152 36.27 -8.09 37.50
C LEU A 152 37.81 -8.21 37.57
N PRO A 153 38.57 -7.66 36.61
CA PRO A 153 40.04 -7.66 36.66
C PRO A 153 40.64 -7.01 37.91
N CYS A 154 39.89 -6.12 38.57
CA CYS A 154 40.27 -5.51 39.85
C CYS A 154 40.13 -6.46 41.06
N GLY A 155 39.58 -7.67 40.88
CA GLY A 155 39.37 -8.66 41.94
C GLY A 155 38.01 -8.59 42.67
N HIS A 156 37.22 -7.53 42.44
CA HIS A 156 35.90 -7.35 43.07
C HIS A 156 34.76 -8.00 42.27
N ARG A 157 33.64 -8.30 42.95
CA ARG A 157 32.44 -8.88 42.34
C ARG A 157 31.78 -7.88 41.38
N CYS A 158 31.38 -8.36 40.21
CA CYS A 158 30.68 -7.57 39.20
C CYS A 158 29.42 -6.88 39.78
N PRO A 159 29.23 -5.56 39.60
CA PRO A 159 28.05 -4.84 40.09
C PRO A 159 26.80 -5.02 39.19
N SER A 160 26.95 -5.73 38.06
CA SER A 160 25.88 -5.95 37.08
C SER A 160 25.12 -7.25 37.32
N LEU A 161 23.98 -7.38 36.67
CA LEU A 161 23.13 -8.57 36.68
C LEU A 161 23.76 -9.79 36.01
N CYS A 162 23.36 -10.97 36.46
CA CYS A 162 23.80 -12.24 35.89
C CYS A 162 23.21 -12.44 34.48
N GLY A 163 24.08 -12.82 33.54
CA GLY A 163 23.73 -12.98 32.12
C GLY A 163 23.99 -11.75 31.24
N GLU A 164 24.31 -10.60 31.85
CA GLU A 164 24.81 -9.41 31.16
C GLU A 164 26.34 -9.43 31.00
N ALA A 165 26.84 -8.58 30.11
CA ALA A 165 28.28 -8.35 29.98
C ALA A 165 28.82 -7.64 31.25
N CYS A 166 29.88 -8.19 31.84
CA CYS A 166 30.49 -7.61 33.04
C CYS A 166 31.22 -6.30 32.69
N PRO A 167 30.88 -5.16 33.32
CA PRO A 167 31.50 -3.87 33.01
C PRO A 167 32.87 -3.75 33.69
N VAL A 168 33.93 -4.05 32.94
CA VAL A 168 35.32 -4.04 33.44
C VAL A 168 35.75 -2.67 34.00
N GLY A 169 35.16 -1.57 33.51
CA GLY A 169 35.46 -0.20 33.95
C GLY A 169 34.60 0.36 35.08
N LEU A 170 33.64 -0.41 35.61
CA LEU A 170 32.72 0.05 36.65
C LEU A 170 32.79 -0.89 37.86
N CYS A 171 33.45 -0.43 38.92
CA CYS A 171 33.54 -1.14 40.18
C CYS A 171 33.24 -0.17 41.33
N LYS A 172 32.25 -0.53 42.15
CA LYS A 172 31.84 0.27 43.31
C LYS A 172 32.94 0.31 44.37
N ASP A 173 33.56 -0.82 44.66
CA ASP A 173 34.61 -0.95 45.68
C ASP A 173 35.89 -0.19 45.30
N CYS A 174 36.16 -0.02 44.00
CA CYS A 174 37.25 0.81 43.50
C CYS A 174 36.89 2.30 43.40
N GLY A 175 35.66 2.71 43.75
CA GLY A 175 35.20 4.10 43.67
C GLY A 175 35.15 4.64 42.24
N MET A 176 34.85 3.80 41.25
CA MET A 176 34.77 4.23 39.85
C MET A 176 33.43 4.91 39.56
N ALA A 177 33.48 6.12 38.97
CA ALA A 177 32.30 6.93 38.63
C ALA A 177 31.30 7.16 39.80
N PRO A 178 31.75 7.63 40.98
CA PRO A 178 30.92 7.71 42.18
C PRO A 178 29.77 8.72 42.03
N ASP A 179 30.02 9.83 41.32
CA ASP A 179 29.07 10.92 41.10
C ASP A 179 28.05 10.63 39.99
N ALA A 180 28.13 9.46 39.35
CA ALA A 180 27.20 9.08 38.30
C ALA A 180 25.79 8.89 38.91
N ARG A 181 24.79 9.60 38.37
CA ARG A 181 23.39 9.41 38.73
C ARG A 181 22.88 8.13 38.07
N VAL A 182 22.60 7.12 38.88
CA VAL A 182 22.24 5.77 38.42
C VAL A 182 20.80 5.41 38.71
N ASP A 183 20.21 5.97 39.76
CA ASP A 183 18.80 5.76 40.08
C ASP A 183 17.99 6.99 39.70
N LEU A 184 17.02 6.81 38.80
CA LEU A 184 16.16 7.90 38.32
C LEU A 184 14.84 8.00 39.09
N LEU A 185 14.51 6.97 39.87
CA LEU A 185 13.29 6.91 40.68
C LEU A 185 13.53 7.67 41.99
N GLU A 186 14.68 7.41 42.62
CA GLU A 186 15.07 8.00 43.91
C GLU A 186 16.14 9.10 43.78
N MET A 187 16.64 9.36 42.56
CA MET A 187 17.66 10.38 42.27
C MET A 187 19.00 10.13 42.99
N LYS A 188 19.35 8.87 43.23
CA LYS A 188 20.57 8.45 43.92
C LYS A 188 21.78 8.34 43.00
N THR A 189 22.95 8.61 43.55
CA THR A 189 24.25 8.43 42.88
C THR A 189 24.79 7.01 43.03
N TYR A 190 25.78 6.64 42.21
CA TYR A 190 26.38 5.31 42.25
C TYR A 190 27.05 4.99 43.59
N ALA A 191 27.56 6.01 44.27
CA ALA A 191 28.13 5.86 45.61
C ALA A 191 27.06 5.52 46.67
N GLU A 192 25.83 6.00 46.50
CA GLU A 192 24.74 5.89 47.49
C GLU A 192 23.95 4.59 47.38
N ILE A 193 23.86 3.98 46.19
CA ILE A 193 23.08 2.75 45.97
C ILE A 193 23.79 1.52 46.52
N ASP A 194 23.07 0.51 47.00
CA ASP A 194 23.64 -0.80 47.28
C ASP A 194 23.52 -1.70 46.04
N VAL A 195 24.64 -2.12 45.46
CA VAL A 195 24.67 -2.94 44.24
C VAL A 195 24.31 -4.41 44.48
N ASP A 196 24.33 -4.86 45.74
CA ASP A 196 23.84 -6.20 46.10
C ASP A 196 22.31 -6.26 46.12
N LEU A 197 21.65 -5.14 46.42
CA LEU A 197 20.18 -5.02 46.40
C LEU A 197 19.68 -4.50 45.05
N THR A 198 20.35 -3.49 44.50
CA THR A 198 19.97 -2.78 43.28
C THR A 198 21.11 -2.83 42.26
N PRO A 199 21.30 -3.98 41.58
CA PRO A 199 22.36 -4.13 40.60
C PRO A 199 22.16 -3.19 39.39
N ILE A 200 23.24 -2.89 38.70
CA ILE A 200 23.23 -1.94 37.56
C ILE A 200 23.15 -2.66 36.20
N VAL A 201 22.66 -1.95 35.19
CA VAL A 201 22.74 -2.36 33.79
C VAL A 201 23.40 -1.26 32.97
N VAL A 202 24.34 -1.65 32.09
CA VAL A 202 25.11 -0.73 31.26
C VAL A 202 24.58 -0.75 29.83
N LEU A 203 24.21 0.42 29.31
CA LEU A 203 23.71 0.57 27.96
C LEU A 203 24.86 0.67 26.95
N ALA A 204 24.57 0.39 25.68
CA ALA A 204 25.51 0.53 24.56
C ALA A 204 26.15 1.92 24.42
N CYS A 205 25.47 2.97 24.91
CA CYS A 205 25.96 4.34 24.88
C CYS A 205 26.98 4.68 25.98
N GLY A 206 27.24 3.75 26.91
CA GLY A 206 28.15 3.93 28.05
C GLY A 206 27.45 4.40 29.34
N HIS A 207 26.23 4.92 29.26
CA HIS A 207 25.43 5.23 30.46
C HIS A 207 24.95 3.95 31.15
N PHE A 208 24.84 4.00 32.47
CA PHE A 208 24.43 2.88 33.30
C PHE A 208 23.46 3.35 34.38
N PHE A 209 22.52 2.49 34.74
CA PHE A 209 21.44 2.81 35.67
C PHE A 209 21.10 1.57 36.52
N THR A 210 20.34 1.76 37.59
CA THR A 210 19.78 0.64 38.37
C THR A 210 18.83 -0.19 37.49
N ALA A 211 18.81 -1.51 37.71
CA ALA A 211 17.93 -2.41 36.98
C ALA A 211 16.47 -2.00 37.10
N GLU A 212 16.03 -1.61 38.30
CA GLU A 212 14.65 -1.14 38.57
C GLU A 212 14.28 0.08 37.73
N THR A 213 15.18 1.08 37.67
CA THR A 213 15.00 2.27 36.83
C THR A 213 14.78 1.89 35.36
N LEU A 214 15.65 1.04 34.81
CA LEU A 214 15.58 0.67 33.39
C LEU A 214 14.41 -0.25 33.10
N ASP A 215 14.07 -1.17 34.00
CA ASP A 215 12.92 -2.06 33.85
C ASP A 215 11.62 -1.28 33.75
N GLY A 216 11.46 -0.25 34.59
CA GLY A 216 10.31 0.66 34.54
C GLY A 216 10.26 1.46 33.24
N LEU A 217 11.39 2.01 32.78
CA LEU A 217 11.46 2.85 31.57
C LEU A 217 11.34 2.06 30.27
N VAL A 218 11.88 0.84 30.21
CA VAL A 218 11.75 -0.06 29.06
C VAL A 218 10.36 -0.69 29.01
N GLY A 219 9.67 -0.79 30.15
CA GLY A 219 8.33 -1.34 30.25
C GLY A 219 8.32 -2.86 30.32
N MET A 220 9.11 -3.44 31.22
CA MET A 220 9.22 -4.90 31.40
C MET A 220 7.86 -5.58 31.65
N ASN A 221 6.94 -4.90 32.34
CA ASN A 221 5.58 -5.40 32.63
C ASN A 221 4.70 -5.56 31.37
N ALA A 222 5.10 -4.98 30.23
CA ALA A 222 4.43 -5.22 28.95
C ALA A 222 4.85 -6.54 28.29
N ALA A 223 6.01 -7.10 28.67
CA ALA A 223 6.57 -8.31 28.06
C ALA A 223 6.58 -9.53 28.99
N TYR A 224 6.40 -9.31 30.29
CA TYR A 224 6.44 -10.33 31.33
C TYR A 224 5.30 -10.13 32.33
N VAL A 225 4.80 -11.22 32.87
CA VAL A 225 3.83 -11.23 33.97
C VAL A 225 4.59 -11.23 35.29
N THR A 226 4.26 -10.30 36.17
CA THR A 226 4.82 -10.19 37.51
C THR A 226 3.86 -10.72 38.58
N ASP A 227 4.41 -11.31 39.63
CA ASP A 227 3.63 -11.66 40.83
C ASP A 227 3.40 -10.43 41.74
N ARG A 228 2.79 -10.66 42.91
CA ARG A 228 2.55 -9.60 43.91
C ARG A 228 3.83 -9.10 44.60
N GLU A 229 4.92 -9.85 44.48
CA GLU A 229 6.21 -9.57 45.10
C GLU A 229 7.17 -8.89 44.11
N GLY A 230 6.79 -8.79 42.84
CA GLY A 230 7.55 -8.13 41.77
C GLY A 230 8.39 -9.08 40.91
N HIS A 231 8.34 -10.40 41.15
CA HIS A 231 9.11 -11.37 40.37
C HIS A 231 8.43 -11.74 39.05
N PHE A 232 9.23 -11.92 38.01
CA PHE A 232 8.74 -12.34 36.70
C PHE A 232 8.42 -13.84 36.71
N THR A 233 7.15 -14.20 36.49
CA THR A 233 6.67 -15.60 36.57
C THR A 233 6.33 -16.20 35.21
N ALA A 234 5.89 -15.40 34.25
CA ALA A 234 5.53 -15.87 32.92
C ALA A 234 5.83 -14.84 31.82
N LEU A 235 5.79 -15.30 30.58
CA LEU A 235 5.91 -14.46 29.40
C LEU A 235 4.54 -13.85 29.08
N ALA A 236 4.47 -12.54 28.91
CA ALA A 236 3.25 -11.88 28.43
C ALA A 236 3.18 -11.95 26.89
N ASP A 237 1.95 -11.90 26.37
CA ASP A 237 1.74 -11.76 24.93
C ASP A 237 2.10 -10.34 24.48
N VAL A 238 3.09 -10.26 23.58
CA VAL A 238 3.61 -9.01 23.01
C VAL A 238 3.09 -8.77 21.58
N SER A 239 2.12 -9.56 21.13
CA SER A 239 1.55 -9.53 19.77
C SER A 239 0.64 -8.33 19.50
N GLY A 240 0.33 -7.54 20.54
CA GLY A 240 -0.53 -6.34 20.47
C GLY A 240 0.07 -5.13 19.73
N ALA A 241 -0.02 -3.94 20.32
CA ALA A 241 0.38 -2.67 19.70
C ALA A 241 1.88 -2.63 19.32
N PHE A 242 2.23 -1.80 18.32
CA PHE A 242 3.62 -1.62 17.89
C PHE A 242 4.51 -1.20 19.06
N ALA A 243 5.57 -1.96 19.31
CA ALA A 243 6.55 -1.62 20.32
C ALA A 243 7.40 -0.44 19.86
N ARG A 244 7.65 0.49 20.77
CA ARG A 244 8.58 1.60 20.56
C ARG A 244 9.95 1.19 21.06
N MET A 245 10.99 1.63 20.36
CA MET A 245 12.37 1.39 20.76
C MET A 245 12.66 2.13 22.08
N PRO A 246 13.01 1.44 23.18
CA PRO A 246 13.50 2.09 24.39
C PRO A 246 14.73 2.96 24.10
N GLN A 247 14.80 4.11 24.78
CA GLN A 247 15.87 5.10 24.61
C GLN A 247 16.59 5.34 25.93
N CYS A 248 17.88 5.63 25.86
CA CYS A 248 18.67 6.05 27.01
C CYS A 248 18.07 7.33 27.63
N PRO A 249 17.89 7.39 28.96
CA PRO A 249 17.35 8.57 29.63
C PRO A 249 18.14 9.85 29.39
N ASP A 250 19.48 9.74 29.41
CA ASP A 250 20.39 10.88 29.35
C ASP A 250 20.68 11.33 27.90
N CYS A 251 20.96 10.40 26.99
CA CYS A 251 21.37 10.75 25.62
C CYS A 251 20.35 10.44 24.53
N LYS A 252 19.20 9.85 24.88
CA LYS A 252 18.12 9.43 23.97
C LYS A 252 18.51 8.43 22.88
N ARG A 253 19.74 7.90 22.89
CA ARG A 253 20.15 6.84 21.96
C ARG A 253 19.34 5.55 22.20
N PRO A 254 18.93 4.82 21.15
CA PRO A 254 18.25 3.53 21.29
C PRO A 254 19.03 2.55 22.16
N VAL A 255 18.31 1.81 23.02
CA VAL A 255 18.87 0.67 23.75
C VAL A 255 19.08 -0.48 22.75
N ARG A 256 20.26 -1.11 22.76
CA ARG A 256 20.67 -2.06 21.70
C ARG A 256 20.82 -3.48 22.22
N GLN A 257 20.34 -4.44 21.41
CA GLN A 257 20.29 -5.87 21.74
C GLN A 257 21.65 -6.52 22.03
N TYR A 258 22.74 -6.00 21.45
CA TYR A 258 24.09 -6.56 21.68
C TYR A 258 24.69 -6.17 23.04
N ALA A 259 24.20 -5.08 23.65
CA ALA A 259 24.76 -4.56 24.88
C ALA A 259 23.97 -5.01 26.11
N THR A 260 22.64 -5.05 26.01
CA THR A 260 21.75 -5.39 27.13
C THR A 260 20.86 -6.56 26.76
N ARG A 261 21.13 -7.74 27.31
CA ARG A 261 20.46 -8.97 26.91
C ARG A 261 19.09 -9.16 27.59
N ARG A 262 18.93 -8.65 28.81
CA ARG A 262 17.69 -8.61 29.61
C ARG A 262 16.50 -8.05 28.84
N TYR A 263 16.74 -6.99 28.07
CA TYR A 263 15.71 -6.27 27.33
C TYR A 263 15.48 -6.80 25.92
N ASN A 264 16.18 -7.86 25.49
CA ASN A 264 16.13 -8.36 24.11
C ASN A 264 14.72 -8.78 23.68
N ARG A 265 13.86 -9.27 24.58
CA ARG A 265 12.47 -9.60 24.22
C ARG A 265 11.71 -8.38 23.68
N ILE A 266 11.84 -7.23 24.34
CA ILE A 266 11.18 -5.97 23.96
C ILE A 266 11.90 -5.31 22.79
N ILE A 267 13.25 -5.30 22.83
CA ILE A 267 14.07 -4.71 21.76
C ILE A 267 13.84 -5.45 20.44
N ASN A 268 13.88 -6.79 20.43
CA ASN A 268 13.69 -7.58 19.23
C ASN A 268 12.28 -7.39 18.65
N ARG A 269 11.27 -7.25 19.51
CA ARG A 269 9.91 -6.89 19.08
C ARG A 269 9.87 -5.51 18.44
N ALA A 270 10.48 -4.50 19.06
CA ALA A 270 10.54 -3.15 18.51
C ALA A 270 11.30 -3.09 17.18
N VAL A 271 12.41 -3.82 17.05
CA VAL A 271 13.20 -3.92 15.81
C VAL A 271 12.41 -4.60 14.70
N ALA A 272 11.69 -5.70 15.00
CA ALA A 272 10.82 -6.37 14.04
C ALA A 272 9.70 -5.44 13.57
N ASP A 273 9.07 -4.71 14.49
CA ASP A 273 8.00 -3.76 14.20
C ASP A 273 8.47 -2.57 13.37
N GLU A 274 9.65 -2.02 13.65
CA GLU A 274 10.28 -0.98 12.82
C GLU A 274 10.61 -1.51 11.43
N SER A 275 11.14 -2.73 11.33
CA SER A 275 11.48 -3.35 10.05
C SER A 275 10.23 -3.56 9.18
N ALA A 276 9.14 -4.05 9.75
CA ALA A 276 7.85 -4.19 9.07
C ALA A 276 7.30 -2.82 8.63
N ARG A 277 7.33 -1.80 9.51
CA ARG A 277 6.89 -0.43 9.15
C ARG A 277 7.71 0.16 8.00
N ARG A 278 9.03 -0.01 8.01
CA ARG A 278 9.92 0.43 6.91
C ARG A 278 9.57 -0.27 5.61
N PHE A 279 9.38 -1.58 5.64
CA PHE A 279 8.99 -2.37 4.48
C PHE A 279 7.67 -1.88 3.88
N LEU A 280 6.66 -1.66 4.71
CA LEU A 280 5.35 -1.17 4.27
C LEU A 280 5.44 0.22 3.62
N VAL A 281 6.12 1.17 4.25
CA VAL A 281 6.22 2.54 3.74
C VAL A 281 7.06 2.62 2.46
N THR A 282 8.20 1.91 2.42
CA THR A 282 9.04 1.83 1.22
C THR A 282 8.26 1.16 0.08
N GLY A 283 7.59 0.04 0.37
CA GLY A 283 6.77 -0.69 -0.60
C GLY A 283 5.61 0.14 -1.14
N GLN A 284 4.88 0.86 -0.30
CA GLN A 284 3.82 1.78 -0.72
C GLN A 284 4.36 2.93 -1.57
N SER A 285 5.51 3.49 -1.21
CA SER A 285 6.12 4.58 -1.98
C SER A 285 6.54 4.12 -3.38
N GLU A 286 7.15 2.93 -3.48
CA GLU A 286 7.49 2.30 -4.77
C GLU A 286 6.22 1.99 -5.59
N LEU A 287 5.16 1.46 -4.95
CA LEU A 287 3.87 1.21 -5.61
C LEU A 287 3.23 2.49 -6.16
N MET A 288 3.20 3.57 -5.38
CA MET A 288 2.68 4.86 -5.84
C MET A 288 3.44 5.40 -7.06
N ALA A 289 4.76 5.18 -7.11
CA ALA A 289 5.56 5.54 -8.28
C ALA A 289 5.21 4.68 -9.51
N LEU A 290 5.03 3.37 -9.31
CA LEU A 290 4.61 2.45 -10.37
C LEU A 290 3.19 2.74 -10.87
N ASP A 291 2.25 3.06 -9.98
CA ASP A 291 0.89 3.48 -10.33
C ASP A 291 0.92 4.79 -11.14
N GLY A 292 1.78 5.75 -10.77
CA GLY A 292 1.99 6.95 -11.57
C GLY A 292 2.61 6.67 -12.95
N GLU A 293 3.45 5.64 -13.11
CA GLU A 293 3.92 5.19 -14.43
C GLU A 293 2.81 4.47 -15.22
N LEU A 294 1.91 3.73 -14.54
CA LEU A 294 0.75 3.10 -15.17
C LEU A 294 -0.25 4.13 -15.72
N ASP A 295 -0.55 5.15 -14.93
CA ASP A 295 -1.51 6.19 -15.34
C ASP A 295 -0.97 6.97 -16.54
N LYS A 296 0.35 7.25 -16.58
CA LYS A 296 1.01 7.81 -17.77
C LYS A 296 0.92 6.90 -18.98
N LEU A 297 1.12 5.59 -18.81
CA LEU A 297 0.98 4.63 -19.90
C LEU A 297 -0.46 4.61 -20.44
N GLU A 298 -1.47 4.68 -19.56
CA GLU A 298 -2.88 4.76 -19.97
C GLU A 298 -3.15 6.03 -20.80
N GLU A 299 -2.63 7.18 -20.38
CA GLU A 299 -2.70 8.43 -21.13
C GLU A 299 -1.99 8.34 -22.50
N GLU A 300 -0.78 7.78 -22.55
CA GLU A 300 -0.02 7.57 -23.79
C GLU A 300 -0.75 6.64 -24.77
N LEU A 301 -1.34 5.56 -24.26
CA LEU A 301 -2.14 4.64 -25.05
C LEU A 301 -3.38 5.37 -25.59
N ALA A 302 -4.12 6.08 -24.76
CA ALA A 302 -5.31 6.83 -25.16
C ALA A 302 -5.01 7.91 -26.21
N ALA A 303 -3.97 8.72 -26.02
CA ALA A 303 -3.58 9.80 -26.93
C ALA A 303 -3.23 9.27 -28.33
N SER A 304 -2.45 8.19 -28.38
CA SER A 304 -2.03 7.52 -29.61
C SER A 304 -3.15 6.71 -30.30
N HIS A 305 -4.25 6.41 -29.61
CA HIS A 305 -5.27 5.47 -30.07
C HIS A 305 -5.95 5.96 -31.36
N ALA A 306 -6.26 7.25 -31.45
CA ALA A 306 -6.89 7.85 -32.62
C ALA A 306 -5.98 7.79 -33.87
N ASP A 307 -4.69 8.09 -33.70
CA ASP A 307 -3.70 8.07 -34.79
C ASP A 307 -3.49 6.67 -35.37
N ILE A 308 -3.55 5.66 -34.50
CA ILE A 308 -3.44 4.25 -34.92
C ILE A 308 -4.72 3.80 -35.61
N LEU A 309 -5.90 4.16 -35.09
CA LEU A 309 -7.16 3.90 -35.78
C LEU A 309 -7.19 4.54 -37.18
N GLN A 310 -6.66 5.75 -37.30
CA GLN A 310 -6.51 6.41 -38.60
C GLN A 310 -5.50 5.67 -39.50
N SER A 311 -4.37 5.23 -38.95
CA SER A 311 -3.39 4.41 -39.67
C SER A 311 -3.97 3.07 -40.14
N ILE A 312 -4.87 2.46 -39.37
CA ILE A 312 -5.60 1.24 -39.73
C ILE A 312 -6.60 1.50 -40.87
N LYS A 313 -7.30 2.65 -40.85
CA LYS A 313 -8.23 3.04 -41.92
C LYS A 313 -7.54 3.34 -43.25
N HIS A 314 -6.28 3.78 -43.24
CA HIS A 314 -5.54 4.19 -44.43
C HIS A 314 -4.54 3.15 -44.96
N ILE A 315 -4.69 1.86 -44.63
CA ILE A 315 -3.77 0.80 -45.09
C ILE A 315 -3.85 0.65 -46.62
N PRO A 316 -2.78 0.94 -47.38
CA PRO A 316 -2.77 0.75 -48.82
C PRO A 316 -2.62 -0.75 -49.15
N GLU A 317 -3.51 -1.27 -49.99
CA GLU A 317 -3.39 -2.59 -50.63
C GLU A 317 -3.22 -3.80 -49.68
N GLY A 318 -3.79 -3.73 -48.47
CA GLY A 318 -3.88 -4.89 -47.57
C GLY A 318 -2.56 -5.44 -47.03
N ARG A 319 -1.44 -4.68 -47.15
CA ARG A 319 -0.13 -5.06 -46.58
C ARG A 319 0.05 -4.47 -45.18
N PRO A 320 0.06 -5.29 -44.11
CA PRO A 320 0.16 -4.83 -42.72
C PRO A 320 1.60 -4.42 -42.29
N GLY A 321 2.54 -4.29 -43.23
CA GLY A 321 3.98 -4.20 -42.93
C GLY A 321 4.39 -3.06 -41.99
N ARG A 322 3.63 -1.95 -41.93
CA ARG A 322 3.89 -0.84 -41.00
C ARG A 322 3.26 -0.99 -39.62
N LEU A 323 2.21 -1.82 -39.47
CA LEU A 323 1.47 -1.97 -38.20
C LEU A 323 2.26 -2.74 -37.15
N GLY A 324 2.99 -3.78 -37.55
CA GLY A 324 3.79 -4.59 -36.61
C GLY A 324 4.83 -3.75 -35.84
N PRO A 325 5.71 -2.97 -36.51
CA PRO A 325 6.63 -2.07 -35.84
C PRO A 325 5.95 -0.97 -35.02
N GLN A 326 4.81 -0.43 -35.49
CA GLN A 326 4.03 0.57 -34.74
C GLN A 326 3.46 0.01 -33.43
N PHE A 327 2.88 -1.20 -33.47
CA PHE A 327 2.41 -1.89 -32.27
C PHE A 327 3.57 -2.21 -31.32
N LYS A 328 4.71 -2.67 -31.86
CA LYS A 328 5.89 -2.92 -31.04
C LYS A 328 6.32 -1.65 -30.28
N ASN A 329 6.54 -0.55 -31.00
CA ASN A 329 6.95 0.71 -30.39
C ASN A 329 5.92 1.25 -29.37
N ARG A 330 4.62 1.07 -29.63
CA ARG A 330 3.54 1.47 -28.71
C ARG A 330 3.58 0.70 -27.39
N TYR A 331 3.86 -0.61 -27.44
CA TYR A 331 3.82 -1.46 -26.25
C TYR A 331 5.19 -1.66 -25.60
N ASP A 332 6.27 -1.12 -26.17
CA ASP A 332 7.64 -1.22 -25.62
C ASP A 332 7.72 -0.58 -24.22
N SER A 333 7.14 0.63 -24.02
CA SER A 333 7.05 1.28 -22.70
C SER A 333 6.30 0.40 -21.68
N GLY A 334 5.21 -0.24 -22.11
CA GLY A 334 4.45 -1.17 -21.27
C GLY A 334 5.24 -2.44 -20.92
N GLN A 335 6.08 -2.94 -21.83
CA GLN A 335 6.94 -4.09 -21.58
C GLN A 335 8.08 -3.74 -20.61
N GLU A 336 8.66 -2.53 -20.70
CA GLU A 336 9.64 -2.03 -19.75
C GLU A 336 9.01 -1.91 -18.35
N LEU A 337 7.81 -1.31 -18.26
CA LEU A 337 7.07 -1.20 -17.00
C LEU A 337 6.74 -2.58 -16.42
N ARG A 338 6.32 -3.55 -17.24
CA ARG A 338 6.12 -4.95 -16.81
C ARG A 338 7.37 -5.54 -16.16
N SER A 339 8.54 -5.29 -16.75
CA SER A 339 9.82 -5.79 -16.21
C SER A 339 10.15 -5.14 -14.86
N LYS A 340 9.97 -3.81 -14.74
CA LYS A 340 10.10 -3.08 -13.47
C LYS A 340 9.16 -3.64 -12.40
N MET A 341 7.89 -3.82 -12.71
CA MET A 341 6.88 -4.35 -11.78
C MET A 341 7.14 -5.80 -11.40
N SER A 342 7.56 -6.65 -12.34
CA SER A 342 7.96 -8.02 -12.04
C SER A 342 9.18 -8.07 -11.12
N SER A 343 10.15 -7.18 -11.33
CA SER A 343 11.30 -7.04 -10.43
C SER A 343 10.86 -6.57 -9.03
N PHE A 344 9.89 -5.65 -8.95
CA PHE A 344 9.31 -5.20 -7.69
C PHE A 344 8.60 -6.34 -6.94
N CYS A 345 7.76 -7.13 -7.60
CA CYS A 345 7.08 -8.26 -6.98
C CYS A 345 8.08 -9.30 -6.47
N LYS A 346 9.11 -9.64 -7.27
CA LYS A 346 10.18 -10.55 -6.84
C LYS A 346 10.90 -10.01 -5.61
N ARG A 347 11.36 -8.75 -5.63
CA ARG A 347 12.02 -8.12 -4.47
C ARG A 347 11.13 -8.08 -3.25
N SER A 348 9.84 -7.81 -3.40
CA SER A 348 8.88 -7.75 -2.30
C SER A 348 8.67 -9.12 -1.66
N SER A 349 8.58 -10.17 -2.48
CA SER A 349 8.54 -11.56 -2.01
C SER A 349 9.87 -12.01 -1.38
N ASP A 350 11.01 -11.63 -1.98
CA ASP A 350 12.35 -11.96 -1.48
C ASP A 350 12.66 -11.24 -0.16
N ARG A 351 12.24 -9.98 0.00
CA ARG A 351 12.40 -9.21 1.25
C ARG A 351 11.55 -9.77 2.39
N TYR A 352 10.46 -10.48 2.10
CA TYR A 352 9.67 -11.19 3.11
C TYR A 352 10.35 -12.50 3.57
N GLN A 353 11.17 -13.11 2.71
CA GLN A 353 11.80 -14.40 2.98
C GLN A 353 12.62 -14.43 4.28
N PRO A 354 13.41 -13.41 4.66
CA PRO A 354 14.15 -13.40 5.92
C PRO A 354 13.27 -13.37 7.18
N SER A 355 12.21 -12.56 7.19
CA SER A 355 11.26 -12.52 8.30
C SER A 355 10.50 -13.85 8.42
N HIS A 356 10.16 -14.45 7.29
CA HIS A 356 9.56 -15.78 7.25
C HIS A 356 10.53 -16.86 7.77
N LYS A 357 11.80 -16.83 7.36
CA LYS A 357 12.85 -17.71 7.89
C LYS A 357 13.04 -17.57 9.40
N LEU A 358 13.00 -16.34 9.93
CA LEU A 358 13.04 -16.10 11.37
C LEU A 358 11.84 -16.74 12.07
N TYR A 359 10.64 -16.61 11.48
CA TYR A 359 9.43 -17.24 12.00
C TYR A 359 9.54 -18.78 12.00
N GLU A 360 9.96 -19.39 10.89
CA GLU A 360 10.19 -20.84 10.80
C GLU A 360 11.21 -21.32 11.84
N ALA A 361 12.33 -20.61 11.97
CA ALA A 361 13.37 -20.91 12.96
C ALA A 361 12.85 -20.77 14.40
N THR A 362 11.98 -19.79 14.65
CA THR A 362 11.32 -19.57 15.94
C THR A 362 10.36 -20.70 16.28
N VAL A 363 9.50 -21.09 15.34
CA VAL A 363 8.58 -22.23 15.52
C VAL A 363 9.36 -23.53 15.75
N HIS A 364 10.43 -23.77 15.00
CA HIS A 364 11.29 -24.92 15.19
C HIS A 364 11.96 -24.93 16.58
N ALA A 365 12.45 -23.78 17.05
CA ALA A 365 13.03 -23.65 18.39
C ALA A 365 11.99 -23.92 19.50
N LEU A 366 10.77 -23.40 19.36
CA LEU A 366 9.68 -23.64 20.32
C LEU A 366 9.27 -25.12 20.36
N ARG A 367 9.17 -25.77 19.19
CA ARG A 367 8.83 -27.21 19.11
C ARG A 367 9.86 -28.11 19.79
N ARG A 368 11.16 -27.84 19.62
CA ARG A 368 12.21 -28.61 20.31
C ARG A 368 12.13 -28.49 21.84
N ARG A 369 11.68 -27.34 22.35
CA ARG A 369 11.51 -27.14 23.79
C ARG A 369 10.31 -27.92 24.35
N ALA A 370 9.20 -27.95 23.60
CA ALA A 370 8.00 -28.70 23.99
C ALA A 370 8.18 -30.22 23.96
N SER A 371 9.15 -30.75 23.21
CA SER A 371 9.48 -32.18 23.21
C SER A 371 10.35 -32.62 24.40
N ASP A 372 11.06 -31.69 25.05
CA ASP A 372 11.93 -32.00 26.19
C ASP A 372 11.17 -32.00 27.54
N ASP A 373 10.03 -31.30 27.63
CA ASP A 373 9.12 -31.31 28.80
C ASP A 373 7.79 -32.01 28.47
N LEU A 374 7.65 -33.27 28.89
CA LEU A 374 6.47 -34.12 28.69
C LEU A 374 5.14 -33.53 29.24
N CYS A 375 5.20 -32.54 30.13
CA CYS A 375 4.02 -31.93 30.76
C CYS A 375 3.46 -30.74 29.95
N ASP A 376 4.30 -30.00 29.22
CA ASP A 376 3.90 -28.83 28.39
C ASP A 376 3.50 -29.21 26.96
N GLY A 377 3.80 -30.43 26.51
CA GLY A 377 3.42 -30.95 25.20
C GLY A 377 1.91 -30.97 24.92
N LEU A 378 1.05 -30.91 25.97
CA LEU A 378 -0.40 -30.81 25.83
C LEU A 378 -0.90 -29.36 25.73
N ALA A 379 -0.20 -28.37 26.31
CA ALA A 379 -0.53 -26.96 26.19
C ALA A 379 -0.14 -26.39 24.82
N GLY A 380 0.95 -26.89 24.23
CA GLY A 380 1.41 -26.54 22.88
C GLY A 380 0.52 -27.03 21.73
N LEU A 381 -0.57 -27.76 22.02
CA LEU A 381 -1.59 -28.18 21.06
C LEU A 381 -2.73 -27.17 20.88
N THR A 382 -2.73 -26.06 21.64
CA THR A 382 -3.62 -24.94 21.33
C THR A 382 -3.06 -24.17 20.13
N LEU A 383 -3.67 -24.41 18.97
CA LEU A 383 -3.38 -23.81 17.67
C LEU A 383 -3.60 -22.27 17.60
N ASP A 384 -3.97 -21.62 18.70
CA ASP A 384 -4.41 -20.22 18.73
C ASP A 384 -3.32 -19.21 19.10
N SER A 385 -2.13 -19.65 19.51
CA SER A 385 -0.99 -18.76 19.79
C SER A 385 0.15 -18.98 18.82
N SER A 386 -0.17 -18.97 17.52
CA SER A 386 0.85 -18.75 16.50
C SER A 386 1.28 -17.28 16.55
N PRO A 387 2.59 -16.95 16.53
CA PRO A 387 3.00 -15.56 16.38
C PRO A 387 2.41 -15.01 15.08
N HIS A 388 1.39 -14.13 15.19
CA HIS A 388 0.72 -13.46 14.07
C HIS A 388 1.64 -12.38 13.43
N LEU A 389 2.87 -12.76 13.06
CA LEU A 389 3.85 -11.89 12.40
C LEU A 389 3.59 -11.71 10.89
N VAL A 390 2.57 -12.38 10.33
CA VAL A 390 2.51 -12.69 8.88
C VAL A 390 1.44 -11.92 8.07
N GLU A 391 0.48 -11.23 8.68
CA GLU A 391 -0.64 -10.64 7.89
C GLU A 391 -0.37 -9.27 7.26
N ARG A 392 0.59 -8.49 7.76
CA ARG A 392 0.71 -7.06 7.40
C ARG A 392 1.58 -6.83 6.16
N ASP A 393 2.67 -7.58 6.02
CA ASP A 393 3.68 -7.35 4.98
C ASP A 393 3.26 -7.90 3.60
N ARG A 394 2.38 -8.90 3.56
CA ARG A 394 1.92 -9.49 2.28
C ARG A 394 1.06 -8.55 1.44
N ARG A 395 0.48 -7.51 2.04
CA ARG A 395 -0.35 -6.51 1.34
C ARG A 395 0.39 -5.77 0.23
N VAL A 396 1.69 -5.47 0.43
CA VAL A 396 2.51 -4.80 -0.58
C VAL A 396 2.80 -5.74 -1.76
N ALA A 397 3.08 -7.01 -1.48
CA ALA A 397 3.31 -8.02 -2.52
C ALA A 397 2.04 -8.25 -3.36
N VAL A 398 0.89 -8.44 -2.69
CA VAL A 398 -0.42 -8.59 -3.35
C VAL A 398 -0.81 -7.34 -4.13
N ALA A 399 -0.52 -6.14 -3.63
CA ALA A 399 -0.73 -4.90 -4.37
C ALA A 399 0.18 -4.79 -5.61
N GLY A 400 1.42 -5.29 -5.55
CA GLY A 400 2.29 -5.39 -6.72
C GLY A 400 1.77 -6.35 -7.79
N GLU A 401 1.25 -7.51 -7.37
CA GLU A 401 0.57 -8.45 -8.27
C GLU A 401 -0.68 -7.83 -8.89
N MET A 402 -1.46 -7.07 -8.11
CA MET A 402 -2.60 -6.32 -8.60
C MET A 402 -2.21 -5.29 -9.66
N ALA A 403 -1.11 -4.57 -9.43
CA ALA A 403 -0.60 -3.59 -10.40
C ALA A 403 -0.17 -4.29 -11.71
N LEU A 404 0.47 -5.47 -11.64
CA LEU A 404 0.75 -6.28 -12.83
C LEU A 404 -0.52 -6.71 -13.57
N LEU A 405 -1.57 -7.11 -12.85
CA LEU A 405 -2.88 -7.42 -13.44
C LEU A 405 -3.50 -6.18 -14.11
N LYS A 406 -3.42 -4.99 -13.50
CA LYS A 406 -3.87 -3.73 -14.11
C LYS A 406 -3.12 -3.44 -15.41
N LEU A 407 -1.79 -3.62 -15.44
CA LEU A 407 -1.00 -3.45 -16.66
C LEU A 407 -1.41 -4.43 -17.75
N GLU A 408 -1.56 -5.71 -17.42
CA GLU A 408 -2.00 -6.72 -18.37
C GLU A 408 -3.39 -6.40 -18.92
N PHE A 409 -4.31 -6.00 -18.04
CA PHE A 409 -5.65 -5.56 -18.41
C PHE A 409 -5.61 -4.40 -19.41
N LEU A 410 -4.90 -3.30 -19.09
CA LEU A 410 -4.79 -2.13 -19.96
C LEU A 410 -4.22 -2.48 -21.34
N THR A 411 -3.17 -3.30 -21.39
CA THR A 411 -2.59 -3.73 -22.66
C THR A 411 -3.53 -4.61 -23.48
N LEU A 412 -4.27 -5.53 -22.83
CA LEU A 412 -5.21 -6.41 -23.51
C LEU A 412 -6.46 -5.67 -23.98
N GLU A 413 -6.97 -4.74 -23.17
CA GLU A 413 -8.12 -3.91 -23.53
C GLU A 413 -7.84 -3.11 -24.81
N ASP A 414 -6.69 -2.42 -24.86
CA ASP A 414 -6.26 -1.67 -26.04
C ASP A 414 -6.05 -2.59 -27.26
N MET A 415 -5.37 -3.73 -27.09
CA MET A 415 -5.15 -4.69 -28.17
C MET A 415 -6.48 -5.25 -28.74
N LEU A 416 -7.44 -5.58 -27.88
CA LEU A 416 -8.76 -6.05 -28.30
C LEU A 416 -9.54 -4.93 -29.01
N GLY A 417 -9.45 -3.69 -28.53
CA GLY A 417 -10.04 -2.52 -29.19
C GLY A 417 -9.50 -2.32 -30.61
N LEU A 418 -8.18 -2.31 -30.76
CA LEU A 418 -7.51 -2.19 -32.07
C LEU A 418 -7.81 -3.39 -32.97
N MET A 419 -7.88 -4.61 -32.43
CA MET A 419 -8.22 -5.81 -33.19
C MET A 419 -9.65 -5.74 -33.77
N ARG A 420 -10.63 -5.19 -33.02
CA ARG A 420 -11.98 -4.94 -33.55
C ARG A 420 -11.95 -3.97 -34.73
N ALA A 421 -11.15 -2.90 -34.63
CA ALA A 421 -11.01 -1.92 -35.71
C ALA A 421 -10.30 -2.50 -36.95
N ILE A 422 -9.24 -3.28 -36.77
CA ILE A 422 -8.51 -3.94 -37.87
C ILE A 422 -9.43 -4.87 -38.66
N ARG A 423 -10.36 -5.56 -37.99
CA ARG A 423 -11.30 -6.47 -38.65
C ARG A 423 -12.30 -5.77 -39.56
N GLN A 424 -12.56 -4.48 -39.37
CA GLN A 424 -13.37 -3.70 -40.31
C GLN A 424 -12.64 -3.45 -41.63
N VAL A 425 -11.33 -3.78 -41.71
CA VAL A 425 -10.49 -3.61 -42.89
C VAL A 425 -10.03 -4.98 -43.40
N THR A 426 -10.21 -5.24 -44.70
CA THR A 426 -9.80 -6.51 -45.31
C THR A 426 -8.27 -6.58 -45.41
N LEU A 427 -7.64 -7.40 -44.56
CA LEU A 427 -6.19 -7.65 -44.59
C LEU A 427 -5.85 -9.00 -45.20
N VAL A 428 -4.74 -9.05 -45.96
CA VAL A 428 -4.21 -10.28 -46.59
C VAL A 428 -3.53 -11.19 -45.56
N GLN A 429 -2.98 -10.62 -44.47
CA GLN A 429 -2.36 -11.35 -43.37
C GLN A 429 -2.67 -10.67 -42.03
N PRO A 430 -2.84 -11.44 -40.93
CA PRO A 430 -3.02 -10.85 -39.61
C PRO A 430 -1.76 -10.08 -39.19
N PRO A 431 -1.90 -8.90 -38.55
CA PRO A 431 -0.75 -8.16 -38.06
C PRO A 431 -0.02 -8.94 -36.96
N LYS A 432 1.30 -8.76 -36.89
CA LYS A 432 2.12 -9.34 -35.82
C LYS A 432 1.93 -8.50 -34.55
N TRP A 433 1.35 -9.13 -33.53
CA TRP A 433 1.18 -8.53 -32.20
C TRP A 433 2.38 -8.89 -31.30
N PRO A 434 2.86 -7.96 -30.46
CA PRO A 434 3.85 -8.29 -29.45
C PRO A 434 3.26 -9.24 -28.41
N GLY A 435 3.92 -10.39 -28.21
CA GLY A 435 3.46 -11.43 -27.26
C GLY A 435 2.42 -12.40 -27.80
N GLY A 436 2.11 -12.38 -29.10
CA GLY A 436 1.16 -13.30 -29.74
C GLY A 436 -0.26 -12.74 -29.87
N SER A 437 -1.20 -13.56 -30.35
CA SER A 437 -2.59 -13.13 -30.59
C SER A 437 -3.25 -12.65 -29.30
N PRO A 438 -3.91 -11.46 -29.29
CA PRO A 438 -4.62 -10.94 -28.12
C PRO A 438 -5.63 -11.95 -27.55
N LEU A 439 -6.35 -12.66 -28.41
CA LEU A 439 -7.36 -13.67 -28.01
C LEU A 439 -6.76 -14.84 -27.23
N LEU A 440 -5.55 -15.29 -27.60
CA LEU A 440 -4.87 -16.38 -26.90
C LEU A 440 -4.37 -15.97 -25.51
N ARG A 441 -4.21 -14.66 -25.27
CA ARG A 441 -3.73 -14.11 -24.00
C ARG A 441 -4.85 -13.83 -22.99
N VAL A 442 -6.09 -13.66 -23.46
CA VAL A 442 -7.24 -13.38 -22.58
C VAL A 442 -7.55 -14.55 -21.65
N LYS A 443 -7.50 -15.80 -22.16
CA LYS A 443 -7.78 -16.98 -21.34
C LYS A 443 -6.80 -17.12 -20.16
N PRO A 444 -5.46 -17.11 -20.35
CA PRO A 444 -4.50 -17.12 -19.25
C PRO A 444 -4.71 -15.96 -18.26
N PHE A 445 -5.08 -14.78 -18.76
CA PHE A 445 -5.37 -13.61 -17.90
C PHE A 445 -6.59 -13.84 -17.00
N LEU A 446 -7.69 -14.36 -17.54
CA LEU A 446 -8.91 -14.67 -16.77
C LEU A 446 -8.64 -15.75 -15.70
N GLU A 447 -7.92 -16.81 -16.08
CA GLU A 447 -7.48 -17.86 -15.14
C GLU A 447 -6.58 -17.28 -14.02
N SER A 448 -5.65 -16.39 -14.36
CA SER A 448 -4.79 -15.69 -13.39
C SER A 448 -5.59 -14.76 -12.47
N CYS A 449 -6.61 -14.07 -12.97
CA CYS A 449 -7.49 -13.24 -12.15
C CYS A 449 -8.29 -14.10 -11.16
N ALA A 450 -8.84 -15.24 -11.62
CA ALA A 450 -9.62 -16.14 -10.76
C ALA A 450 -8.79 -16.74 -9.61
N SER A 451 -7.54 -17.13 -9.87
CA SER A 451 -6.63 -17.61 -8.83
C SER A 451 -6.23 -16.49 -7.86
N PHE A 452 -5.95 -15.29 -8.37
CA PHE A 452 -5.61 -14.12 -7.57
C PHE A 452 -6.76 -13.67 -6.65
N ILE A 453 -7.99 -13.62 -7.16
CA ILE A 453 -9.19 -13.31 -6.37
C ILE A 453 -9.36 -14.33 -5.22
N SER A 454 -9.12 -15.61 -5.50
CA SER A 454 -9.21 -16.67 -4.49
C SER A 454 -8.15 -16.50 -3.38
N SER A 455 -6.91 -16.14 -3.73
CA SER A 455 -5.86 -15.82 -2.75
C SER A 455 -6.21 -14.60 -1.91
N CYS A 456 -6.71 -13.52 -2.53
CA CYS A 456 -7.12 -12.30 -1.82
C CYS A 456 -8.25 -12.56 -0.81
N ARG A 457 -9.19 -13.46 -1.14
CA ARG A 457 -10.27 -13.87 -0.23
C ARG A 457 -9.74 -14.68 0.95
N ALA A 458 -8.82 -15.62 0.70
CA ALA A 458 -8.19 -16.42 1.76
C ALA A 458 -7.39 -15.55 2.75
N GLU A 459 -6.85 -14.43 2.28
CA GLU A 459 -6.05 -13.49 3.06
C GLU A 459 -6.84 -12.29 3.62
N ALA A 460 -8.17 -12.31 3.51
CA ALA A 460 -9.07 -11.24 4.00
C ALA A 460 -8.71 -9.83 3.48
N LEU A 461 -8.43 -9.69 2.18
CA LEU A 461 -8.14 -8.42 1.50
C LEU A 461 -9.31 -7.99 0.58
N PRO A 462 -10.42 -7.45 1.13
CA PRO A 462 -11.66 -7.25 0.39
C PRO A 462 -11.52 -6.22 -0.74
N LYS A 463 -10.82 -5.10 -0.52
CA LYS A 463 -10.62 -4.05 -1.53
C LYS A 463 -9.97 -4.59 -2.81
N ILE A 464 -8.83 -5.27 -2.67
CA ILE A 464 -8.06 -5.79 -3.81
C ILE A 464 -8.85 -6.91 -4.51
N ALA A 465 -9.55 -7.75 -3.75
CA ALA A 465 -10.41 -8.79 -4.32
C ALA A 465 -11.54 -8.20 -5.19
N VAL A 466 -12.16 -7.10 -4.76
CA VAL A 466 -13.22 -6.42 -5.51
C VAL A 466 -12.67 -5.79 -6.79
N GLU A 467 -11.54 -5.06 -6.71
CA GLU A 467 -10.89 -4.45 -7.89
C GLU A 467 -10.50 -5.52 -8.92
N ALA A 468 -9.88 -6.63 -8.49
CA ALA A 468 -9.53 -7.74 -9.37
C ALA A 468 -10.77 -8.38 -10.02
N THR A 469 -11.89 -8.47 -9.28
CA THR A 469 -13.16 -9.00 -9.81
C THR A 469 -13.72 -8.09 -10.91
N LEU A 470 -13.61 -6.77 -10.78
CA LEU A 470 -14.04 -5.83 -11.83
C LEU A 470 -13.22 -6.00 -13.12
N TYR A 471 -11.90 -6.14 -13.03
CA TYR A 471 -11.04 -6.40 -14.20
C TYR A 471 -11.35 -7.75 -14.86
N HIS A 472 -11.57 -8.81 -14.05
CA HIS A 472 -12.00 -10.11 -14.54
C HIS A 472 -13.31 -10.01 -15.32
N ALA A 473 -14.32 -9.35 -14.76
CA ALA A 473 -15.63 -9.18 -15.38
C ALA A 473 -15.57 -8.38 -16.68
N ARG A 474 -14.88 -7.23 -16.67
CA ARG A 474 -14.75 -6.37 -17.86
C ARG A 474 -14.03 -7.11 -18.99
N MET A 475 -12.97 -7.87 -18.68
CA MET A 475 -12.26 -8.67 -19.69
C MET A 475 -13.12 -9.81 -20.23
N ALA A 476 -13.88 -10.51 -19.37
CA ALA A 476 -14.80 -11.56 -19.80
C ALA A 476 -15.87 -11.02 -20.76
N CYS A 477 -16.45 -9.85 -20.46
CA CYS A 477 -17.36 -9.15 -21.38
C CYS A 477 -16.68 -8.87 -22.73
N MET A 478 -15.51 -8.24 -22.71
CA MET A 478 -14.80 -7.87 -23.93
C MET A 478 -14.44 -9.07 -24.82
N TYR A 479 -14.12 -10.20 -24.19
CA TYR A 479 -13.85 -11.47 -24.86
C TYR A 479 -15.12 -12.03 -25.52
N GLN A 480 -16.24 -12.07 -24.80
CA GLN A 480 -17.53 -12.52 -25.34
C GLN A 480 -17.98 -11.68 -26.53
N SER A 481 -17.78 -10.36 -26.46
CA SER A 481 -18.08 -9.41 -27.53
C SER A 481 -17.19 -9.54 -28.78
N CYS A 482 -16.15 -10.39 -28.75
CA CYS A 482 -15.30 -10.58 -29.92
C CYS A 482 -15.95 -11.55 -30.92
N SER A 483 -16.27 -11.04 -32.12
CA SER A 483 -16.76 -11.83 -33.27
C SER A 483 -15.75 -12.84 -33.84
N SER A 484 -14.62 -13.05 -33.16
CA SER A 484 -13.49 -13.89 -33.56
C SER A 484 -13.57 -15.34 -33.15
N LEU A 485 -14.44 -15.65 -32.20
CA LEU A 485 -14.37 -16.88 -31.45
C LEU A 485 -14.95 -18.02 -32.29
N ASP A 486 -14.21 -19.12 -32.38
CA ASP A 486 -14.76 -20.38 -32.85
C ASP A 486 -15.87 -20.82 -31.88
N ASP A 487 -16.78 -21.69 -32.32
CA ASP A 487 -17.92 -22.09 -31.46
C ASP A 487 -17.47 -22.72 -30.12
N ALA A 488 -16.31 -23.38 -30.11
CA ALA A 488 -15.67 -23.88 -28.89
C ALA A 488 -15.19 -22.75 -27.96
N ASP A 489 -14.74 -21.62 -28.50
CA ASP A 489 -14.29 -20.48 -27.71
C ASP A 489 -15.43 -19.55 -27.29
N LYS A 490 -16.53 -19.50 -28.06
CA LYS A 490 -17.79 -18.89 -27.64
C LYS A 490 -18.37 -19.59 -26.42
N ALA A 491 -18.38 -20.93 -26.41
CA ALA A 491 -18.82 -21.70 -25.26
C ALA A 491 -17.98 -21.42 -24.00
N LYS A 492 -16.66 -21.28 -24.14
CA LYS A 492 -15.78 -20.87 -23.03
C LYS A 492 -16.01 -19.43 -22.59
N ALA A 493 -16.27 -18.51 -23.52
CA ALA A 493 -16.57 -17.12 -23.20
C ALA A 493 -17.84 -17.01 -22.33
N ILE A 494 -18.87 -17.81 -22.64
CA ILE A 494 -20.09 -17.90 -21.82
C ILE A 494 -19.74 -18.40 -20.41
N GLY A 495 -18.90 -19.43 -20.30
CA GLY A 495 -18.42 -19.93 -19.00
C GLY A 495 -17.70 -18.86 -18.17
N PHE A 496 -16.77 -18.10 -18.78
CA PHE A 496 -16.06 -17.03 -18.09
C PHE A 496 -16.97 -15.87 -17.64
N VAL A 497 -18.01 -15.58 -18.41
CA VAL A 497 -19.00 -14.56 -18.07
C VAL A 497 -19.86 -15.02 -16.88
N GLU A 498 -20.23 -16.30 -16.84
CA GLU A 498 -20.94 -16.87 -15.70
C GLU A 498 -20.07 -16.86 -14.43
N ASP A 499 -18.79 -17.25 -14.56
CA ASP A 499 -17.82 -17.15 -13.47
C ASP A 499 -17.63 -15.70 -12.99
N ALA A 500 -17.64 -14.73 -13.91
CA ALA A 500 -17.57 -13.32 -13.57
C ALA A 500 -18.80 -12.84 -12.79
N LYS A 501 -20.02 -13.23 -13.19
CA LYS A 501 -21.25 -12.92 -12.45
C LYS A 501 -21.21 -13.47 -11.03
N ASN A 502 -20.86 -14.75 -10.89
CA ASN A 502 -20.71 -15.41 -9.58
C ASN A 502 -19.67 -14.71 -8.69
N ASN A 503 -18.57 -14.21 -9.27
CA ASN A 503 -17.57 -13.48 -8.52
C ASN A 503 -18.00 -12.05 -8.15
N LEU A 504 -18.76 -11.36 -9.01
CA LEU A 504 -19.29 -10.02 -8.75
C LEU A 504 -20.33 -10.03 -7.64
N GLU A 505 -21.21 -11.04 -7.57
CA GLU A 505 -22.15 -11.19 -6.45
C GLU A 505 -21.41 -11.35 -5.11
N LYS A 506 -20.37 -12.18 -5.10
CA LYS A 506 -19.48 -12.33 -3.93
C LYS A 506 -18.73 -11.03 -3.61
N ALA A 507 -18.34 -10.26 -4.62
CA ALA A 507 -17.69 -8.96 -4.44
C ALA A 507 -18.64 -7.92 -3.83
N SER A 508 -19.92 -7.93 -4.21
CA SER A 508 -20.96 -7.07 -3.63
C SER A 508 -21.12 -7.32 -2.12
N LEU A 509 -21.13 -8.60 -1.71
CA LEU A 509 -21.13 -8.99 -0.29
C LEU A 509 -19.86 -8.52 0.45
N LEU A 510 -18.69 -8.57 -0.19
CA LEU A 510 -17.45 -8.06 0.41
C LEU A 510 -17.52 -6.55 0.64
N CYS A 511 -18.17 -5.78 -0.24
CA CYS A 511 -18.36 -4.34 -0.11
C CYS A 511 -19.27 -3.92 1.07
N GLU A 512 -19.98 -4.85 1.72
CA GLU A 512 -20.73 -4.57 2.94
C GLU A 512 -19.80 -4.40 4.16
N GLN A 513 -18.55 -4.83 4.05
CA GLN A 513 -17.53 -4.65 5.09
C GLN A 513 -16.90 -3.24 4.99
N PRO A 514 -16.49 -2.64 6.13
CA PRO A 514 -15.89 -1.31 6.13
C PRO A 514 -14.47 -1.34 5.56
N PHE A 515 -14.28 -0.80 4.35
CA PHE A 515 -12.97 -0.47 3.79
C PHE A 515 -13.00 0.81 2.94
N GLN A 516 -11.82 1.34 2.63
CA GLN A 516 -11.67 2.61 1.91
C GLN A 516 -12.34 2.57 0.53
N HIS A 517 -13.23 3.52 0.24
CA HIS A 517 -14.00 3.63 -1.01
C HIS A 517 -14.95 2.46 -1.30
N ALA A 518 -15.38 1.70 -0.27
CA ALA A 518 -16.31 0.58 -0.44
C ALA A 518 -17.60 0.96 -1.20
N GLU A 519 -18.19 2.13 -0.93
CA GLU A 519 -19.40 2.60 -1.61
C GLU A 519 -19.21 2.79 -3.13
N LYS A 520 -18.12 3.44 -3.54
CA LYS A 520 -17.80 3.65 -4.97
C LYS A 520 -17.51 2.34 -5.69
N LEU A 521 -16.82 1.42 -5.02
CA LEU A 521 -16.53 0.10 -5.58
C LEU A 521 -17.80 -0.76 -5.66
N LYS A 522 -18.73 -0.63 -4.69
CA LYS A 522 -20.04 -1.26 -4.74
C LYS A 522 -20.86 -0.78 -5.93
N GLU A 523 -20.92 0.53 -6.16
CA GLU A 523 -21.59 1.13 -7.33
C GLU A 523 -21.01 0.57 -8.64
N ALA A 524 -19.68 0.53 -8.77
CA ALA A 524 -19.02 -0.05 -9.94
C ALA A 524 -19.33 -1.55 -10.14
N VAL A 525 -19.42 -2.33 -9.05
CA VAL A 525 -19.80 -3.75 -9.10
C VAL A 525 -21.25 -3.90 -9.56
N GLU A 526 -22.17 -3.12 -8.99
CA GLU A 526 -23.59 -3.16 -9.35
C GLU A 526 -23.81 -2.74 -10.82
N ASP A 527 -23.12 -1.72 -11.29
CA ASP A 527 -23.17 -1.30 -12.69
C ASP A 527 -22.59 -2.36 -13.62
N THR A 528 -21.50 -3.03 -13.23
CA THR A 528 -20.93 -4.15 -14.01
C THR A 528 -21.89 -5.33 -14.06
N ILE A 529 -22.58 -5.65 -12.96
CA ILE A 529 -23.64 -6.68 -12.93
C ILE A 529 -24.78 -6.29 -13.89
N ARG A 530 -25.24 -5.04 -13.87
CA ARG A 530 -26.28 -4.56 -14.79
C ARG A 530 -25.85 -4.67 -16.25
N LEU A 531 -24.60 -4.34 -16.57
CA LEU A 531 -24.04 -4.47 -17.91
C LEU A 531 -23.95 -5.94 -18.36
N LEU A 532 -23.68 -6.86 -17.45
CA LEU A 532 -23.62 -8.31 -17.69
C LEU A 532 -24.98 -9.01 -17.76
N GLN A 533 -26.00 -8.43 -17.12
CA GLN A 533 -27.39 -8.90 -17.17
C GLN A 533 -28.14 -8.41 -18.41
N ARG A 534 -27.68 -7.32 -19.05
CA ARG A 534 -28.18 -6.93 -20.37
C ARG A 534 -27.78 -7.99 -21.39
N GLU A 535 -28.73 -8.85 -21.72
CA GLU A 535 -28.67 -9.65 -22.94
C GLU A 535 -28.33 -8.72 -24.10
N TRP A 536 -27.24 -9.04 -24.81
CA TRP A 536 -26.88 -8.39 -26.07
C TRP A 536 -27.98 -8.65 -27.10
N TYR A 537 -29.05 -7.88 -27.06
CA TYR A 537 -29.72 -7.45 -28.27
C TYR A 537 -28.90 -6.26 -28.77
N GLU A 538 -28.06 -6.49 -29.79
CA GLU A 538 -27.74 -5.40 -30.71
C GLU A 538 -29.08 -4.79 -31.11
N THR A 539 -29.29 -3.51 -30.76
CA THR A 539 -30.40 -2.75 -31.29
C THR A 539 -30.18 -2.70 -32.79
N VAL A 540 -30.89 -3.57 -33.51
CA VAL A 540 -31.11 -3.50 -34.96
C VAL A 540 -31.34 -2.03 -35.27
N SER A 541 -30.50 -1.45 -36.13
CA SER A 541 -30.55 -0.01 -36.36
C SER A 541 -31.95 0.37 -36.84
N ALA A 542 -32.40 1.60 -36.59
CA ALA A 542 -33.70 2.06 -37.08
C ALA A 542 -33.85 1.88 -38.61
N GLU A 543 -32.73 1.82 -39.33
CA GLU A 543 -32.66 1.59 -40.78
C GLU A 543 -32.87 0.11 -41.15
N GLU A 544 -32.35 -0.82 -40.34
CA GLU A 544 -32.58 -2.26 -40.53
C GLU A 544 -34.01 -2.66 -40.13
N ILE A 545 -34.58 -2.04 -39.08
CA ILE A 545 -36.00 -2.20 -38.71
C ILE A 545 -36.90 -1.60 -39.80
N ALA A 546 -36.51 -0.49 -40.42
CA ALA A 546 -37.23 0.11 -41.55
C ALA A 546 -37.20 -0.79 -42.80
N ALA A 547 -36.04 -1.39 -43.12
CA ALA A 547 -35.91 -2.32 -44.25
C ALA A 547 -36.73 -3.62 -44.06
N ILE A 548 -36.78 -4.14 -42.83
CA ILE A 548 -37.62 -5.30 -42.47
C ILE A 548 -39.11 -4.93 -42.54
N LYS A 549 -39.49 -3.74 -42.04
CA LYS A 549 -40.87 -3.23 -42.14
C LYS A 549 -41.31 -3.00 -43.59
N GLU A 550 -40.44 -2.48 -44.44
CA GLU A 550 -40.72 -2.27 -45.86
C GLU A 550 -40.90 -3.61 -46.60
N ALA A 551 -40.02 -4.60 -46.32
CA ALA A 551 -40.13 -5.95 -46.88
C ALA A 551 -41.37 -6.73 -46.39
N MET A 552 -41.90 -6.43 -45.19
CA MET A 552 -43.14 -7.01 -44.67
C MET A 552 -44.41 -6.34 -45.21
N VAL A 553 -44.32 -5.12 -45.76
CA VAL A 553 -45.46 -4.33 -46.27
C VAL A 553 -45.63 -4.43 -47.79
N THR A 554 -44.59 -4.76 -48.56
CA THR A 554 -44.68 -4.84 -50.04
C THR A 554 -44.78 -6.27 -50.61
N GLY A 555 -44.82 -7.29 -49.75
CA GLY A 555 -45.00 -8.68 -50.15
C GLY A 555 -46.41 -8.95 -50.70
N ARG A 556 -46.52 -9.87 -51.67
CA ARG A 556 -47.73 -10.19 -52.46
C ARG A 556 -48.94 -10.72 -51.66
N SER A 557 -48.88 -10.71 -50.33
CA SER A 557 -49.94 -11.12 -49.38
C SER A 557 -50.02 -10.22 -48.11
N GLY A 558 -49.57 -8.97 -48.14
CA GLY A 558 -49.63 -8.05 -46.99
C GLY A 558 -51.02 -7.45 -46.71
N LEU A 559 -51.45 -7.48 -45.44
CA LEU A 559 -52.72 -6.92 -44.94
C LEU A 559 -52.72 -5.37 -45.00
N ALA A 560 -53.69 -4.81 -45.70
CA ALA A 560 -54.11 -3.42 -45.53
C ALA A 560 -55.04 -3.31 -44.31
N THR A 561 -54.77 -2.39 -43.37
CA THR A 561 -55.78 -1.71 -42.53
C THR A 561 -55.12 -0.62 -41.67
N HIS A 562 -55.51 0.64 -41.91
CA HIS A 562 -54.97 1.86 -41.28
C HIS A 562 -55.79 2.35 -40.07
N SER A 563 -56.13 1.51 -39.08
CA SER A 563 -57.00 1.98 -37.98
C SER A 563 -56.87 1.24 -36.63
N GLY A 564 -55.67 0.83 -36.23
CA GLY A 564 -55.43 0.24 -34.90
C GLY A 564 -54.94 1.27 -33.87
N HIS A 565 -55.46 1.20 -32.64
CA HIS A 565 -55.01 2.00 -31.49
C HIS A 565 -54.20 1.16 -30.50
N TRP A 566 -53.25 1.78 -29.79
CA TRP A 566 -52.32 1.11 -28.87
C TRP A 566 -52.77 1.26 -27.41
N TYR A 567 -52.63 0.19 -26.63
CA TYR A 567 -53.00 0.11 -25.21
C TYR A 567 -51.88 -0.53 -24.40
N ASN A 568 -51.81 -0.21 -23.11
CA ASN A 568 -50.93 -0.83 -22.13
C ASN A 568 -51.74 -1.69 -21.16
N CYS A 569 -51.22 -2.88 -20.83
CA CYS A 569 -51.79 -3.68 -19.75
C CYS A 569 -51.56 -3.01 -18.37
N VAL A 570 -52.16 -3.55 -17.30
CA VAL A 570 -51.99 -3.02 -15.92
C VAL A 570 -50.52 -2.97 -15.46
N ASN A 571 -49.65 -3.78 -16.06
CA ASN A 571 -48.22 -3.81 -15.78
C ASN A 571 -47.38 -3.00 -16.78
N GLY A 572 -48.00 -2.27 -17.72
CA GLY A 572 -47.32 -1.36 -18.64
C GLY A 572 -46.83 -1.95 -19.97
N HIS A 573 -47.22 -3.18 -20.33
CA HIS A 573 -46.83 -3.79 -21.62
C HIS A 573 -47.77 -3.39 -22.76
N PRO A 574 -47.24 -2.94 -23.92
CA PRO A 574 -48.05 -2.46 -25.03
C PRO A 574 -48.67 -3.61 -25.85
N PHE A 575 -49.91 -3.42 -26.29
CA PHE A 575 -50.63 -4.28 -27.24
C PHE A 575 -51.55 -3.44 -28.12
N ALA A 576 -51.85 -3.93 -29.33
CA ALA A 576 -52.68 -3.22 -30.31
C ALA A 576 -54.09 -3.83 -30.43
N ILE A 577 -55.11 -2.98 -30.58
CA ILE A 577 -56.47 -3.40 -30.90
C ILE A 577 -56.78 -2.97 -32.35
N GLY A 578 -57.07 -3.94 -33.20
CA GLY A 578 -57.22 -3.76 -34.66
C GLY A 578 -58.53 -3.11 -35.10
N GLU A 579 -59.54 -3.89 -35.45
CA GLU A 579 -60.59 -3.48 -36.41
C GLU A 579 -61.50 -2.30 -36.02
N CYS A 580 -61.63 -1.98 -34.72
CA CYS A 580 -62.45 -0.85 -34.26
C CYS A 580 -61.74 0.11 -33.30
N GLY A 581 -60.45 -0.14 -32.99
CA GLY A 581 -59.65 0.69 -32.09
C GLY A 581 -60.09 0.70 -30.61
N MET A 582 -61.15 -0.02 -30.23
CA MET A 582 -61.67 -0.10 -28.85
C MET A 582 -61.88 -1.55 -28.38
N PRO A 583 -61.81 -1.84 -27.07
CA PRO A 583 -61.86 -3.21 -26.57
C PRO A 583 -63.25 -3.87 -26.72
N MET A 584 -63.32 -4.94 -27.52
CA MET A 584 -64.56 -5.73 -27.74
C MET A 584 -64.42 -7.21 -27.39
N GLU A 585 -63.20 -7.67 -27.11
CA GLU A 585 -62.92 -9.02 -26.64
C GLU A 585 -61.89 -8.99 -25.50
N GLN A 586 -61.97 -9.95 -24.57
CA GLN A 586 -60.99 -10.11 -23.50
C GLN A 586 -59.95 -11.17 -23.87
N ALA A 587 -58.68 -10.86 -23.66
CA ALA A 587 -57.56 -11.77 -23.88
C ALA A 587 -56.56 -11.70 -22.69
N ARG A 588 -55.45 -12.43 -22.78
CA ARG A 588 -54.35 -12.37 -21.80
C ARG A 588 -53.11 -11.75 -22.42
N CYS A 589 -52.42 -10.91 -21.65
CA CYS A 589 -51.16 -10.30 -22.04
C CYS A 589 -50.14 -11.41 -22.31
N PRO A 590 -49.50 -11.44 -23.50
CA PRO A 590 -48.52 -12.48 -23.83
C PRO A 590 -47.26 -12.41 -22.95
N GLU A 591 -46.93 -11.22 -22.43
CA GLU A 591 -45.74 -10.99 -21.60
C GLU A 591 -45.94 -11.36 -20.12
N CYS A 592 -47.08 -11.01 -19.53
CA CYS A 592 -47.31 -11.14 -18.08
C CYS A 592 -48.56 -11.92 -17.69
N GLY A 593 -49.35 -12.40 -18.65
CA GLY A 593 -50.57 -13.17 -18.40
C GLY A 593 -51.76 -12.41 -17.81
N ALA A 594 -51.60 -11.11 -17.50
CA ALA A 594 -52.66 -10.25 -16.99
C ALA A 594 -53.80 -10.09 -18.01
N ALA A 595 -55.04 -9.89 -17.55
CA ALA A 595 -56.17 -9.68 -18.45
C ALA A 595 -55.99 -8.38 -19.26
N ILE A 596 -56.20 -8.47 -20.57
CA ILE A 596 -56.15 -7.35 -21.52
C ILE A 596 -57.43 -7.34 -22.37
N GLY A 597 -57.65 -6.25 -23.11
CA GLY A 597 -58.87 -6.05 -23.88
C GLY A 597 -60.05 -5.63 -23.00
N GLY A 598 -61.25 -6.09 -23.31
CA GLY A 598 -62.49 -5.61 -22.68
C GLY A 598 -63.75 -6.00 -23.44
N LEU A 599 -64.92 -5.59 -22.96
CA LEU A 599 -66.20 -5.85 -23.63
C LEU A 599 -66.97 -4.53 -23.75
N ASN A 600 -67.77 -4.37 -24.81
CA ASN A 600 -68.60 -3.17 -25.03
C ASN A 600 -67.80 -1.85 -25.02
N HIS A 601 -66.60 -1.83 -25.61
CA HIS A 601 -65.69 -0.68 -25.65
C HIS A 601 -65.17 -0.20 -24.28
N GLN A 602 -65.37 -0.98 -23.20
CA GLN A 602 -64.77 -0.73 -21.90
C GLN A 602 -63.63 -1.71 -21.66
N SER A 603 -62.44 -1.18 -21.38
CA SER A 603 -61.27 -1.99 -21.04
C SER A 603 -61.41 -2.63 -19.67
N VAL A 604 -60.77 -3.78 -19.48
CA VAL A 604 -60.61 -4.37 -18.14
C VAL A 604 -59.82 -3.43 -17.22
N ALA A 605 -60.09 -3.50 -15.91
CA ALA A 605 -59.52 -2.58 -14.93
C ALA A 605 -57.98 -2.58 -14.97
N GLY A 606 -57.39 -1.38 -15.08
CA GLY A 606 -55.94 -1.19 -15.12
C GLY A 606 -55.32 -1.10 -16.53
N VAL A 607 -56.07 -1.42 -17.60
CA VAL A 607 -55.62 -1.16 -18.98
C VAL A 607 -55.74 0.33 -19.28
N THR A 608 -54.70 0.92 -19.87
CA THR A 608 -54.64 2.36 -20.24
C THR A 608 -54.30 2.51 -21.72
N ARG A 609 -54.77 3.60 -22.36
CA ARG A 609 -54.43 3.87 -23.77
C ARG A 609 -53.02 4.43 -23.87
N ALA A 610 -52.22 3.90 -24.80
CA ALA A 610 -50.83 4.27 -25.00
C ALA A 610 -50.74 5.40 -26.04
N GLU A 611 -51.22 6.60 -25.69
CA GLU A 611 -51.25 7.77 -26.60
C GLU A 611 -49.84 8.17 -27.11
N ASN A 612 -48.80 7.82 -26.36
CA ASN A 612 -47.39 7.99 -26.72
C ASN A 612 -46.91 7.11 -27.89
N MET A 613 -47.71 6.12 -28.32
CA MET A 613 -47.41 5.23 -29.45
C MET A 613 -48.23 5.53 -30.70
N GLU A 614 -49.15 6.51 -30.64
CA GLU A 614 -50.06 6.89 -31.73
C GLU A 614 -49.64 8.18 -32.47
N ASN A 615 -48.59 8.87 -32.00
CA ASN A 615 -48.03 10.10 -32.60
C ASN A 615 -46.68 9.87 -33.27
#